data_AF-A0A3D1P8R4-F1
#
_entry.id   AF-A0A3D1P8R4-F1
#
_cell.length_a   1.000
_cell.length_b   1.000
_cell.length_c   1.000
_cell.angle_alpha   90.00
_cell.angle_beta   90.00
_cell.angle_gamma   90.00
#
_symmetry.space_group_name_H-M   'P 1'
#
loop_
_entity.id
_entity.type
_entity.pdbx_description
1 polymer ?
#
loop_
_entity_poly.entity_id
_entity_poly.type
_entity_poly.pdbx_seq_one_letter_code
_entity_poly.pdbx_strand_id
1 'polypeptide(L)' 'NSGKLVGTLSGHSGNVNSVNFNYDGRILVSGAEDKTIKVWQLEKANITANK' A
#
# COMPACT_ATOMS: atom_id res chain seq x y z
N ASN A 1 5.17 -11.35 -19.54
CA ASN A 1 4.73 -11.50 -18.13
C ASN A 1 5.76 -10.96 -17.15
N SER A 2 6.06 -9.66 -17.18
CA SER A 2 6.84 -9.01 -16.11
C SER A 2 5.93 -8.06 -15.33
N GLY A 3 5.62 -8.42 -14.09
CA GLY A 3 5.06 -7.48 -13.13
C GLY A 3 6.15 -6.50 -12.70
N LYS A 4 5.86 -5.20 -12.68
CA LYS A 4 6.76 -4.17 -12.16
C LYS A 4 6.34 -3.81 -10.73
N LEU A 5 7.22 -4.04 -9.76
CA LEU A 5 7.04 -3.52 -8.40
C LEU A 5 7.12 -1.98 -8.45
N VAL A 6 6.08 -1.30 -7.96
CA VAL A 6 5.98 0.17 -7.97
C VAL A 6 6.33 0.82 -6.63
N GLY A 7 6.30 0.06 -5.54
CA GLY A 7 6.63 0.55 -4.20
C GLY A 7 6.41 -0.51 -3.13
N THR A 8 6.96 -0.26 -1.95
CA THR A 8 6.78 -1.10 -0.75
C THR A 8 6.41 -0.21 0.42
N LEU A 9 5.33 -0.56 1.10
CA LEU A 9 4.91 0.08 2.34
C LEU A 9 5.47 -0.72 3.51
N SER A 10 6.51 -0.19 4.15
CA SER A 10 7.15 -0.81 5.32
C SER A 10 6.68 -0.14 6.59
N GLY A 11 6.40 -0.93 7.63
CA GLY A 11 6.06 -0.38 8.94
C GLY A 11 5.33 -1.34 9.88
N HIS A 12 4.75 -2.42 9.38
CA HIS A 12 4.29 -3.51 10.21
C HIS A 12 5.46 -4.34 10.71
N SER A 13 5.40 -4.78 11.97
CA SER A 13 6.41 -5.68 12.58
C SER A 13 5.94 -7.12 12.68
N GLY A 14 4.78 -7.44 12.11
CA GLY A 14 4.19 -8.78 12.03
C GLY A 14 3.54 -9.03 10.68
N ASN A 15 3.09 -10.26 10.43
CA ASN A 15 2.48 -10.64 9.16
C ASN A 15 1.25 -9.79 8.85
N VAL A 16 1.20 -9.24 7.63
CA VAL A 16 0.02 -8.53 7.12
C VAL A 16 -0.98 -9.58 6.64
N ASN A 17 -2.11 -9.65 7.33
CA ASN A 17 -3.12 -10.69 7.08
C ASN A 17 -4.36 -10.14 6.34
N SER A 18 -4.50 -8.82 6.22
CA SER A 18 -5.61 -8.19 5.50
C SER A 18 -5.21 -6.83 4.95
N VAL A 19 -5.71 -6.52 3.75
CA VAL A 19 -5.55 -5.23 3.07
C VAL A 19 -6.88 -4.80 2.44
N ASN A 20 -7.17 -3.51 2.47
CA ASN A 20 -8.33 -2.94 1.79
C ASN A 20 -8.05 -1.51 1.31
N PHE A 21 -8.78 -1.09 0.27
CA PHE A 21 -8.72 0.27 -0.26
C PHE A 21 -10.05 0.97 -0.04
N ASN A 22 -10.01 2.27 0.17
CA ASN A 22 -11.21 3.08 0.01
C ASN A 22 -11.59 3.20 -1.49
N TYR A 23 -12.81 3.65 -1.77
CA TYR A 23 -13.38 3.68 -3.13
C TYR A 23 -12.52 4.46 -4.16
N ASP A 24 -11.88 5.55 -3.74
CA ASP A 24 -11.06 6.39 -4.62
C ASP A 24 -9.59 5.95 -4.72
N GLY A 25 -9.19 4.88 -4.02
CA GLY A 25 -7.85 4.31 -4.04
C GLY A 25 -6.76 5.18 -3.41
N ARG A 26 -7.11 6.28 -2.73
CA ARG A 26 -6.14 7.18 -2.08
C ARG A 26 -5.74 6.72 -0.69
N ILE A 27 -6.53 5.85 -0.07
CA ILE A 27 -6.25 5.29 1.25
C ILE A 27 -6.18 3.77 1.13
N LEU A 28 -5.08 3.21 1.63
CA LEU A 28 -4.96 1.79 1.92
C LEU A 28 -4.99 1.57 3.43
N VAL A 29 -5.72 0.55 3.87
CA VAL A 29 -5.73 0.10 5.26
C VAL A 29 -5.20 -1.33 5.31
N SER A 30 -4.25 -1.57 6.21
CA SER A 30 -3.67 -2.90 6.44
C SER A 30 -3.77 -3.30 7.90
N GLY A 31 -4.12 -4.57 8.15
CA GLY A 31 -4.14 -5.18 9.47
C GLY A 31 -3.10 -6.29 9.57
N ALA A 32 -2.40 -6.36 10.71
CA ALA A 32 -1.30 -7.30 10.91
C ALA A 32 -1.27 -7.95 12.30
N GLU A 33 -0.44 -8.97 12.45
CA GLU A 33 -0.17 -9.67 13.73
C GLU A 33 0.52 -8.79 14.79
N ASP A 34 1.07 -7.64 14.39
CA ASP A 34 1.60 -6.66 15.35
C ASP A 34 0.52 -5.94 16.18
N LYS A 35 -0.74 -6.39 16.05
CA LYS A 35 -1.93 -5.87 16.73
C LYS A 35 -2.25 -4.43 16.35
N THR A 36 -1.77 -3.97 15.19
CA THR A 36 -2.07 -2.64 14.66
C THR A 36 -2.84 -2.70 13.35
N ILE A 37 -3.62 -1.64 13.14
CA ILE A 37 -4.12 -1.26 11.82
C ILE A 37 -3.32 -0.03 11.39
N LYS A 38 -2.78 -0.06 10.17
CA LYS A 38 -2.07 1.09 9.58
C LYS A 38 -2.88 1.65 8.41
N VAL A 39 -2.90 2.98 8.32
CA VAL A 39 -3.58 3.74 7.29
C VAL A 39 -2.52 4.46 6.47
N TRP A 40 -2.54 4.24 5.16
CA TRP A 40 -1.56 4.76 4.23
C TRP A 40 -2.26 5.73 3.29
N GLN A 41 -1.82 6.98 3.28
CA GLN A 41 -2.20 7.93 2.25
C GLN A 41 -1.30 7.67 1.03
N LEU A 42 -1.93 7.28 -0.06
CA LEU A 42 -1.26 7.02 -1.32
C LEU A 42 -1.34 8.29 -2.16
N GLU A 43 -0.23 9.00 -2.23
CA GLU A 43 -0.05 10.01 -3.25
C GLU A 43 -0.10 9.33 -4.63
N LYS A 44 -0.78 9.94 -5.59
CA LYS A 44 -0.62 9.52 -6.98
C LYS A 44 0.85 9.64 -7.29
N ALA A 45 1.53 8.51 -7.48
CA ALA A 45 2.84 8.54 -8.11
C ALA A 45 2.66 9.34 -9.41
N ASN A 46 3.37 10.45 -9.55
CA ASN A 46 3.44 11.18 -10.82
C ASN A 46 4.19 10.27 -11.78
N ILE A 47 3.48 9.29 -12.37
CA ILE A 47 3.97 8.51 -13.49
C ILE A 47 3.88 9.44 -14.70
N THR A 48 4.69 10.49 -14.70
CA THR A 48 5.07 11.11 -15.97
C THR A 48 5.84 10.02 -16.69
N ALA A 49 5.17 9.37 -17.63
CA ALA A 49 5.81 8.42 -18.52
C ALA A 49 7.05 9.12 -19.09
N ASN A 50 8.24 8.61 -18.77
CA ASN A 50 9.45 9.02 -19.46
C ASN A 50 9.19 8.78 -20.95
N LYS A 51 9.14 9.89 -21.68
CA LYS A 51 9.12 9.94 -23.14
C LYS A 51 10.48 9.50 -23.69
#